data_AF-A0A8S8YKH6-F1
#
_entry.id   AF-A0A8S8YKH6-F1
#
_cell.length_a   1.000
_cell.length_b   1.000
_cell.length_c   1.000
_cell.angle_alpha   90.00
_cell.angle_beta   90.00
_cell.angle_gamma   90.00
#
_symmetry.space_group_name_H-M   'P 1'
#
loop_
_entity.id
_entity.type
_entity.pdbx_description
1 polymer ?
#
loop_
_entity_poly.entity_id
_entity_poly.type
_entity_poly.pdbx_seq_one_letter_code
_entity_poly.pdbx_strand_id
1 'polypeptide(L)'
;MLYRSTVDLPVDVAVAITPSHNPPEYNGFKICKGKMPLGGEELQEIRKTFEEGNFREGSGSYRIMDSYEERYVQSIVDSVGRLSRDIRVVLDCGNAVPGPLAVKVLERLGVDVIPLYCDWDNSFPNHPPDPTRQENMKDLGRAVLEHGAEFGIGMDGDGDPLGCG
;
A
#
# COMPACT_ATOMS: atom_id res chain seq x y z
N MET A 1 1.10 -3.98 3.43
CA MET A 1 1.04 -5.46 3.25
C MET A 1 2.40 -6.16 3.45
N LEU A 2 3.48 -5.73 2.77
CA LEU A 2 4.82 -6.34 2.90
C LEU A 2 5.32 -6.41 4.35
N TYR A 3 5.32 -5.28 5.08
CA TYR A 3 5.81 -5.28 6.46
C TYR A 3 5.01 -6.24 7.36
N ARG A 4 3.70 -6.34 7.13
CA ARG A 4 2.85 -7.26 7.90
C ARG A 4 3.20 -8.73 7.63
N SER A 5 3.66 -9.09 6.43
CA SER A 5 4.01 -10.47 6.11
C SER A 5 5.22 -10.96 6.89
N THR A 6 6.12 -10.06 7.29
CA THR A 6 7.24 -10.37 8.21
C THR A 6 6.79 -10.75 9.62
N VAL A 7 5.55 -10.41 9.99
CA VAL A 7 4.96 -10.75 11.29
C VAL A 7 4.11 -12.01 11.20
N ASP A 8 3.33 -12.16 10.11
CA ASP A 8 2.35 -13.23 9.96
C ASP A 8 2.94 -14.53 9.39
N LEU A 9 4.08 -14.46 8.70
CA LEU A 9 4.73 -15.60 8.05
C LEU A 9 6.09 -15.88 8.71
N PRO A 10 6.53 -17.16 8.74
CA PRO A 10 7.85 -17.53 9.25
C PRO A 10 8.92 -17.22 8.17
N VAL A 11 9.22 -15.94 7.98
CA VAL A 11 10.22 -15.46 7.00
C VAL A 11 11.32 -14.67 7.70
N ASP A 12 12.56 -14.87 7.26
CA ASP A 12 13.72 -14.13 7.78
C ASP A 12 13.91 -12.78 7.08
N VAL A 13 13.48 -12.68 5.82
CA VAL A 13 13.66 -11.51 4.96
C VAL A 13 12.41 -11.30 4.11
N ALA A 14 12.05 -10.04 3.86
CA ALA A 14 11.01 -9.68 2.90
C ALA A 14 11.54 -8.61 1.94
N VAL A 15 11.14 -8.69 0.67
CA VAL A 15 11.54 -7.74 -0.37
C VAL A 15 10.30 -7.33 -1.15
N ALA A 16 10.10 -6.02 -1.33
CA ALA A 16 9.15 -5.49 -2.30
C ALA A 16 9.88 -4.76 -3.42
N ILE A 17 9.41 -4.98 -4.63
CA ILE A 17 9.81 -4.21 -5.81
C ILE A 17 8.84 -3.03 -5.90
N THR A 18 9.32 -1.81 -5.68
CA THR A 18 8.48 -0.61 -5.69
C THR A 18 9.31 0.65 -5.95
N PRO A 19 8.81 1.58 -6.79
CA PRO A 19 9.39 2.91 -6.92
C PRO A 19 9.07 3.85 -5.75
N SER A 20 8.28 3.41 -4.76
CA SER A 20 7.65 4.27 -3.76
C SER A 20 6.78 5.33 -4.45
N HIS A 21 7.14 6.61 -4.36
CA HIS A 21 6.46 7.75 -5.00
C HIS A 21 7.18 8.26 -6.26
N ASN A 22 8.23 7.56 -6.72
CA ASN A 22 9.01 8.03 -7.87
C ASN A 22 8.24 7.84 -9.19
N PRO A 23 8.55 8.67 -10.21
CA PRO A 23 7.99 8.52 -11.56
C PRO A 23 8.16 7.10 -12.16
N PRO A 24 7.35 6.72 -13.15
CA PRO A 24 7.31 5.35 -13.71
C PRO A 24 8.64 4.80 -14.23
N GLU A 25 9.58 5.67 -14.59
CA GLU A 25 10.92 5.28 -15.05
C GLU A 25 11.85 4.75 -13.93
N TYR A 26 11.47 4.94 -12.66
CA TYR A 26 12.23 4.43 -11.52
C TYR A 26 11.65 3.09 -11.04
N ASN A 27 12.52 2.25 -10.47
CA ASN A 27 12.13 1.09 -9.69
C ASN A 27 13.18 0.84 -8.61
N GLY A 28 12.83 0.09 -7.58
CA GLY A 28 13.72 -0.15 -6.46
C GLY A 28 13.27 -1.32 -5.61
N PHE A 29 14.04 -1.58 -4.55
CA PHE A 29 13.75 -2.64 -3.59
C PHE A 29 13.60 -2.03 -2.19
N LYS A 30 12.46 -2.30 -1.54
CA LYS A 30 12.33 -2.16 -0.08
C LYS A 30 12.65 -3.53 0.53
N ILE A 31 13.71 -3.63 1.34
CA ILE A 31 14.16 -4.89 1.96
C ILE A 31 13.97 -4.81 3.48
N CYS A 32 13.41 -5.84 4.07
CA CYS A 32 13.28 -6.02 5.51
C CYS A 32 14.03 -7.28 5.97
N LYS A 33 14.73 -7.20 7.10
CA LYS A 33 15.33 -8.34 7.79
C LYS A 33 14.62 -8.51 9.13
N GLY A 34 13.95 -9.65 9.29
CA GLY A 34 12.90 -9.80 10.29
C GLY A 34 11.84 -8.71 10.12
N LYS A 35 11.55 -7.98 11.20
CA LYS A 35 10.51 -6.95 11.25
C LYS A 35 11.01 -5.54 10.95
N MET A 36 12.30 -5.36 10.68
CA MET A 36 12.93 -4.05 10.51
C MET A 36 13.33 -3.81 9.05
N PRO A 37 13.11 -2.60 8.51
CA PRO A 37 13.66 -2.23 7.20
C PRO A 37 15.19 -2.19 7.27
N LEU A 38 15.86 -2.69 6.24
CA LEU A 38 17.30 -2.60 6.10
C LEU A 38 17.72 -1.17 5.74
N GLY A 39 18.80 -0.70 6.35
CA GLY A 39 19.37 0.62 6.10
C GLY A 39 20.85 0.68 6.48
N GLY A 40 21.53 1.72 6.00
CA GLY A 40 22.91 2.02 6.41
C GLY A 40 23.92 0.93 6.03
N GLU A 41 24.66 0.43 7.03
CA GLU A 41 25.76 -0.53 6.85
C GLU A 41 25.30 -1.86 6.23
N GLU A 42 24.13 -2.38 6.61
CA GLU A 42 23.62 -3.65 6.08
C GLU A 42 23.35 -3.58 4.56
N LEU A 43 22.94 -2.42 4.04
CA LEU A 43 22.80 -2.21 2.60
C LEU A 43 24.15 -2.19 1.89
N GLN A 44 25.20 -1.66 2.53
CA GLN A 44 26.56 -1.68 1.98
C GLN A 44 27.14 -3.10 1.95
N GLU A 45 26.81 -3.94 2.94
CA GLU A 45 27.19 -5.36 2.94
C GLU A 45 26.54 -6.14 1.78
N ILE A 46 25.25 -5.89 1.52
CA ILE A 46 24.56 -6.46 0.36
C ILE A 46 25.26 -6.02 -0.92
N ARG A 47 25.50 -4.71 -1.09
CA ARG A 47 26.20 -4.16 -2.25
C ARG A 47 27.56 -4.84 -2.46
N LYS A 48 28.36 -4.97 -1.40
CA LYS A 48 29.68 -5.60 -1.45
C LYS A 48 29.59 -7.05 -1.91
N THR A 49 28.62 -7.81 -1.41
CA THR A 49 28.39 -9.20 -1.82
C THR A 49 28.10 -9.30 -3.32
N PHE A 50 27.29 -8.38 -3.85
CA PHE A 50 27.00 -8.29 -5.28
C PHE A 50 28.24 -7.92 -6.12
N GLU A 51 29.03 -6.95 -5.67
CA GLU A 51 30.26 -6.51 -6.35
C GLU A 51 31.34 -7.61 -6.37
N GLU A 52 31.45 -8.38 -5.29
CA GLU A 52 32.39 -9.51 -5.17
C GLU A 52 31.92 -10.77 -5.92
N GLY A 53 30.66 -10.81 -6.36
CA GLY A 53 30.05 -11.98 -7.00
C GLY A 53 29.99 -13.22 -6.09
N ASN A 54 30.09 -13.03 -4.77
CA ASN A 54 30.17 -14.11 -3.80
C ASN A 54 28.78 -14.59 -3.38
N PHE A 55 28.06 -15.18 -4.33
CA PHE A 55 26.71 -15.67 -4.12
C PHE A 55 26.73 -17.11 -3.58
N ARG A 56 25.78 -17.40 -2.68
CA ARG A 56 25.52 -18.78 -2.27
C ARG A 56 24.73 -19.48 -3.37
N GLU A 57 25.22 -20.62 -3.81
CA GLU A 57 24.50 -21.50 -4.73
C GLU A 57 23.78 -22.60 -3.96
N GLY A 58 22.60 -22.99 -4.42
CA GLY A 58 21.80 -24.03 -3.79
C GLY A 58 20.46 -24.24 -4.48
N SER A 59 19.70 -25.19 -3.97
CA SER A 59 18.32 -25.44 -4.42
C SER A 59 17.34 -24.97 -3.35
N GLY A 60 16.30 -24.26 -3.78
CA GLY A 60 15.21 -23.81 -2.94
C GLY A 60 13.86 -24.23 -3.51
N SER A 61 12.80 -23.80 -2.84
CA SER A 61 11.43 -23.92 -3.32
C SER A 61 10.75 -22.57 -3.27
N TYR A 62 9.85 -22.31 -4.21
CA TYR A 62 8.96 -21.15 -4.15
C TYR A 62 7.53 -21.61 -3.87
N ARG A 63 6.76 -20.77 -3.20
CA ARG A 63 5.33 -20.95 -2.98
C ARG A 63 4.65 -19.61 -3.20
N ILE A 64 3.58 -19.62 -3.98
CA ILE A 64 2.71 -18.46 -4.16
C ILE A 64 1.69 -18.47 -3.01
N MET A 65 1.46 -17.30 -2.43
CA MET A 65 0.60 -17.11 -1.26
C MET A 65 -0.68 -16.35 -1.66
N ASP A 66 -1.46 -16.91 -2.58
CA ASP A 66 -2.63 -16.23 -3.19
C ASP A 66 -3.70 -15.80 -2.18
N SER A 67 -3.82 -16.50 -1.05
CA SER A 67 -4.80 -16.19 0.01
C SER A 67 -4.31 -15.19 1.05
N TYR A 68 -3.07 -14.71 0.95
CA TYR A 68 -2.49 -13.84 1.97
C TYR A 68 -3.18 -12.47 2.04
N GLU A 69 -3.56 -11.90 0.88
CA GLU A 69 -4.29 -10.63 0.85
C GLU A 69 -5.61 -10.74 1.62
N GLU A 70 -6.39 -11.80 1.40
CA GLU A 70 -7.66 -12.01 2.10
C GLU A 70 -7.45 -12.19 3.60
N ARG A 71 -6.42 -12.93 4.01
CA ARG A 71 -6.04 -13.07 5.42
C ARG A 71 -5.65 -11.72 6.04
N TYR A 72 -4.93 -10.89 5.30
CA TYR A 72 -4.54 -9.56 5.75
C TYR A 72 -5.78 -8.67 5.94
N VAL A 73 -6.69 -8.63 4.97
CA VAL A 73 -7.96 -7.89 5.08
C VAL A 73 -8.76 -8.37 6.28
N GLN A 74 -8.92 -9.69 6.46
CA GLN A 74 -9.64 -10.24 7.61
C GLN A 74 -9.00 -9.82 8.94
N SER A 75 -7.67 -9.81 9.03
CA SER A 75 -6.99 -9.39 10.26
C SER A 75 -7.27 -7.92 10.63
N ILE A 76 -7.44 -7.04 9.63
CA ILE A 76 -7.82 -5.64 9.84
C ILE A 76 -9.26 -5.58 10.34
N VAL A 77 -10.18 -6.29 9.68
CA VAL A 77 -11.60 -6.34 10.04
C VAL A 77 -11.78 -6.85 11.47
N ASP A 78 -11.10 -7.93 11.84
CA ASP A 78 -11.16 -8.50 13.18
C ASP A 78 -10.58 -7.55 14.25
N SER A 79 -9.54 -6.79 13.89
CA SER A 79 -8.91 -5.83 14.80
C SER A 79 -9.75 -4.57 15.02
N VAL A 80 -10.42 -4.07 13.98
CA VAL A 80 -11.28 -2.86 14.08
C VAL A 80 -12.63 -3.21 14.69
N GLY A 81 -13.18 -4.38 14.35
CA GLY A 81 -14.50 -4.81 14.76
C GLY A 81 -15.61 -4.09 14.00
N ARG A 82 -16.83 -4.14 14.56
CA ARG A 82 -18.02 -3.54 13.95
C ARG A 82 -18.10 -2.06 14.25
N LEU A 83 -18.35 -1.26 13.22
CA LEU A 83 -18.63 0.18 13.37
C LEU A 83 -19.90 0.41 14.19
N SER A 84 -19.90 1.45 15.02
CA SER A 84 -21.02 1.79 15.91
C SER A 84 -22.23 2.36 15.16
N ARG A 85 -22.03 2.84 13.93
CA ARG A 85 -23.04 3.38 13.03
C ARG A 85 -22.56 3.26 11.59
N ASP A 86 -23.49 3.41 10.66
CA ASP A 86 -23.18 3.52 9.24
C ASP A 86 -22.44 4.83 8.97
N ILE A 87 -21.37 4.77 8.19
CA ILE A 87 -20.58 5.93 7.77
C ILE A 87 -20.39 5.89 6.26
N ARG A 88 -20.42 7.07 5.64
CA ARG A 88 -20.13 7.26 4.21
C ARG A 88 -18.85 8.06 4.02
N VAL A 89 -17.94 7.55 3.22
CA VAL A 89 -16.60 8.14 3.01
C VAL A 89 -16.26 8.11 1.53
N VAL A 90 -15.60 9.17 1.03
CA VAL A 90 -14.99 9.16 -0.30
C VAL A 90 -13.53 8.74 -0.18
N LEU A 91 -13.09 7.79 -0.99
CA LEU A 91 -11.70 7.33 -1.03
C LEU A 91 -11.09 7.70 -2.38
N ASP A 92 -10.02 8.49 -2.37
CA ASP A 92 -9.23 8.85 -3.55
C ASP A 92 -7.84 8.22 -3.46
N CYS A 93 -7.49 7.43 -4.48
CA CYS A 93 -6.19 6.76 -4.55
C CYS A 93 -5.33 7.24 -5.73
N GLY A 94 -5.77 8.20 -6.54
CA GLY A 94 -4.99 8.69 -7.69
C GLY A 94 -4.43 7.59 -8.60
N ASN A 95 -5.17 6.50 -8.79
CA ASN A 95 -4.79 5.28 -9.53
C ASN A 95 -3.59 4.48 -8.97
N ALA A 96 -3.27 4.71 -7.71
CA ALA A 96 -2.19 4.02 -7.01
C ALA A 96 -2.51 2.56 -6.69
N VAL A 97 -1.43 1.79 -6.42
CA VAL A 97 -1.49 0.36 -6.06
C VAL A 97 -2.43 0.04 -4.89
N PRO A 98 -2.53 0.83 -3.80
CA PRO A 98 -3.36 0.45 -2.65
C PRO A 98 -4.88 0.57 -2.91
N GLY A 99 -5.31 1.18 -4.02
CA GLY A 99 -6.71 1.49 -4.29
C GLY A 99 -7.67 0.30 -4.17
N PRO A 100 -7.47 -0.79 -4.92
CA PRO A 100 -8.38 -1.94 -4.88
C PRO A 100 -8.45 -2.58 -3.49
N LEU A 101 -7.31 -2.65 -2.79
CA LEU A 101 -7.25 -3.24 -1.44
C LEU A 101 -7.95 -2.36 -0.40
N ALA A 102 -7.79 -1.04 -0.47
CA ALA A 102 -8.42 -0.13 0.49
C ALA A 102 -9.94 -0.07 0.32
N VAL A 103 -10.45 -0.06 -0.92
CA VAL A 103 -11.89 -0.20 -1.18
C VAL A 103 -12.41 -1.48 -0.53
N LYS A 104 -11.76 -2.62 -0.81
CA LYS A 104 -12.12 -3.92 -0.24
C LYS A 104 -12.12 -3.92 1.29
N VAL A 105 -11.15 -3.27 1.93
CA VAL A 105 -11.10 -3.15 3.40
C VAL A 105 -12.28 -2.33 3.93
N LEU A 106 -12.56 -1.17 3.35
CA LEU A 106 -13.65 -0.29 3.79
C LEU A 106 -15.03 -0.96 3.61
N GLU A 107 -15.27 -1.60 2.47
CA GLU A 107 -16.50 -2.36 2.22
C GLU A 107 -16.69 -3.48 3.25
N ARG A 108 -15.61 -4.21 3.58
CA ARG A 108 -15.64 -5.30 4.57
C ARG A 108 -15.84 -4.82 6.00
N LEU A 109 -15.48 -3.57 6.30
CA LEU A 109 -15.79 -2.91 7.57
C LEU A 109 -17.24 -2.39 7.64
N GLY A 110 -18.00 -2.48 6.54
CA GLY A 110 -19.36 -1.96 6.44
C GLY A 110 -19.43 -0.44 6.21
N VAL A 111 -18.36 0.16 5.68
CA VAL A 111 -18.33 1.56 5.26
C VAL A 111 -19.00 1.68 3.89
N ASP A 112 -19.89 2.67 3.74
CA ASP A 112 -20.40 3.11 2.44
C ASP A 112 -19.31 3.93 1.74
N VAL A 113 -18.43 3.25 1.01
CA VAL A 113 -17.27 3.86 0.35
C VAL A 113 -17.63 4.30 -1.08
N ILE A 114 -17.25 5.53 -1.41
CA ILE A 114 -17.34 6.08 -2.76
C ILE A 114 -15.92 6.13 -3.34
N PRO A 115 -15.57 5.21 -4.25
CA PRO A 115 -14.23 5.17 -4.82
C PRO A 115 -14.04 6.26 -5.88
N LEU A 116 -12.97 7.03 -5.75
CA LEU A 116 -12.39 7.90 -6.77
C LEU A 116 -11.02 7.36 -7.15
N TYR A 117 -10.81 7.13 -8.44
CA TYR A 117 -9.50 6.75 -8.98
C TYR A 117 -8.86 5.56 -8.23
N CYS A 118 -9.67 4.60 -7.77
CA CYS A 118 -9.20 3.46 -6.98
C CYS A 118 -8.77 2.27 -7.83
N ASP A 119 -9.02 2.30 -9.15
CA ASP A 119 -8.48 1.32 -10.08
C ASP A 119 -7.00 1.62 -10.34
N TRP A 120 -6.16 0.59 -10.27
CA TRP A 120 -4.73 0.75 -10.51
C TRP A 120 -4.44 1.05 -11.99
N ASP A 121 -3.75 2.17 -12.23
CA ASP A 121 -3.26 2.58 -13.55
C ASP A 121 -1.93 3.33 -13.39
N ASN A 122 -0.84 2.72 -13.87
CA ASN A 122 0.51 3.26 -13.73
C ASN A 122 0.80 4.47 -14.63
N SER A 123 -0.14 4.87 -15.50
CA SER A 123 -0.05 6.10 -16.29
C SER A 123 -0.52 7.34 -15.52
N PHE A 124 -1.16 7.15 -14.35
CA PHE A 124 -1.70 8.21 -13.49
C PHE A 124 -2.54 9.23 -14.27
N PRO A 125 -3.64 8.80 -14.93
CA PRO A 125 -4.35 9.63 -15.91
C PRO A 125 -5.15 10.81 -15.32
N ASN A 126 -5.37 10.80 -14.00
CA ASN A 126 -6.21 11.80 -13.32
C ASN A 126 -5.37 12.88 -12.64
N HIS A 127 -4.68 12.51 -11.56
CA HIS A 127 -3.70 13.35 -10.88
C HIS A 127 -2.62 12.47 -10.26
N PRO A 128 -1.43 13.02 -9.94
CA PRO A 128 -0.44 12.28 -9.17
C PRO A 128 -1.02 11.83 -7.82
N PRO A 129 -0.70 10.61 -7.36
CA PRO A 129 -1.19 10.09 -6.07
C PRO A 129 -0.40 10.73 -4.93
N ASP A 130 -0.55 12.03 -4.73
CA ASP A 130 0.08 12.79 -3.65
C ASP A 130 -1.01 13.61 -2.94
N PRO A 131 -1.55 13.12 -1.81
CA PRO A 131 -2.63 13.78 -1.11
C PRO A 131 -2.17 15.01 -0.31
N THR A 132 -0.87 15.30 -0.25
CA THR A 132 -0.34 16.50 0.44
C THR A 132 -0.52 17.78 -0.38
N ARG A 133 -0.76 17.62 -1.69
CA ARG A 133 -0.96 18.72 -2.63
C ARG A 133 -2.44 19.05 -2.74
N GLN A 134 -2.82 20.26 -2.29
CA GLN A 134 -4.23 20.70 -2.29
C GLN A 134 -4.88 20.62 -3.68
N GLU A 135 -4.12 20.82 -4.75
CA GLU A 135 -4.63 20.68 -6.12
C GLU A 135 -5.14 19.27 -6.45
N ASN A 136 -4.54 18.23 -5.87
CA ASN A 136 -4.93 16.82 -6.07
C ASN A 136 -6.17 16.46 -5.25
N MET A 137 -6.52 17.26 -4.23
CA MET A 137 -7.64 17.00 -3.32
C MET A 137 -8.96 17.66 -3.78
N LYS A 138 -8.95 18.37 -4.91
CA LYS A 138 -10.12 19.10 -5.41
C LYS A 138 -11.28 18.19 -5.77
N ASP A 139 -10.98 17.09 -6.46
CA ASP A 139 -12.00 16.13 -6.89
C ASP A 139 -12.57 15.37 -5.68
N LEU A 140 -11.71 14.98 -4.73
CA LEU A 140 -12.13 14.43 -3.44
C LEU A 140 -13.07 15.37 -2.70
N GLY A 141 -12.69 16.64 -2.51
CA GLY A 141 -13.53 17.63 -1.80
C GLY A 141 -14.87 17.87 -2.49
N ARG A 142 -14.90 17.89 -3.83
CA ARG A 142 -16.15 18.00 -4.60
C ARG A 142 -17.05 16.79 -4.38
N ALA A 143 -16.50 15.57 -4.46
CA ALA A 143 -17.25 14.34 -4.27
C ALA A 143 -17.81 14.20 -2.85
N VAL A 144 -17.07 14.64 -1.83
CA VAL A 144 -17.56 14.64 -0.44
C VAL A 144 -18.85 15.45 -0.33
N LEU A 145 -18.86 16.65 -0.91
CA LEU A 145 -20.05 17.52 -0.91
C LEU A 145 -21.18 16.96 -1.79
N GLU A 146 -20.85 16.43 -2.97
CA GLU A 146 -21.82 15.90 -3.94
C GLU A 146 -22.58 14.69 -3.39
N HIS A 147 -21.88 13.78 -2.72
CA HIS A 147 -22.47 12.54 -2.20
C HIS A 147 -22.93 12.62 -0.74
N GLY A 148 -22.75 13.77 -0.10
CA GLY A 148 -23.03 13.96 1.32
C GLY A 148 -22.23 13.00 2.20
N ALA A 149 -20.98 12.73 1.84
CA ALA A 149 -20.06 11.93 2.63
C ALA A 149 -19.59 12.70 3.88
N GLU A 150 -19.17 11.99 4.91
CA GLU A 150 -18.73 12.62 6.16
C GLU A 150 -17.35 13.25 6.04
N PHE A 151 -16.46 12.61 5.28
CA PHE A 151 -15.10 13.07 5.00
C PHE A 151 -14.51 12.32 3.80
N GLY A 152 -13.36 12.81 3.33
CA GLY A 152 -12.56 12.18 2.29
C GLY A 152 -11.27 11.56 2.83
N ILE A 153 -10.80 10.50 2.20
CA ILE A 153 -9.48 9.90 2.45
C ILE A 153 -8.67 9.97 1.15
N GLY A 154 -7.50 10.60 1.19
CA GLY A 154 -6.53 10.59 0.09
C GLY A 154 -5.37 9.65 0.38
N MET A 155 -5.03 8.77 -0.56
CA MET A 155 -3.91 7.82 -0.46
C MET A 155 -2.79 8.10 -1.45
N ASP A 156 -1.55 7.83 -1.03
CA ASP A 156 -0.34 7.92 -1.86
C ASP A 156 -0.11 6.64 -2.69
N GLY A 157 0.78 6.74 -3.68
CA GLY A 157 1.29 5.73 -4.60
C GLY A 157 1.60 4.35 -3.99
N ASP A 158 2.24 4.33 -2.82
CA ASP A 158 2.62 3.11 -2.11
C ASP A 158 1.81 2.82 -0.84
N GLY A 159 0.84 3.69 -0.49
CA GLY A 159 -0.08 3.51 0.63
C GLY A 159 0.53 3.66 2.02
N ASP A 160 1.74 4.23 2.14
CA ASP A 160 2.44 4.42 3.42
C ASP A 160 2.07 5.77 4.11
N PRO A 161 1.85 6.90 3.40
CA PRO A 161 1.21 8.11 3.96
C PRO A 161 -0.31 8.15 3.73
N LEU A 162 -1.08 8.43 4.79
CA LEU A 162 -2.50 8.77 4.73
C LEU A 162 -2.66 10.29 4.87
N GLY A 163 -3.25 10.93 3.86
CA GLY A 163 -3.72 12.31 3.95
C GLY A 163 -5.21 12.35 4.30
N CYS A 164 -5.57 13.09 5.35
CA CYS A 164 -6.97 13.35 5.71
C CYS A 164 -7.33 14.81 5.42
N GLY A 165 -8.40 15.04 4.67
CA GLY A 165 -8.87 16.35 4.22
C GLY A 165 -10.40 16.46 4.23
#